data_AF-A0A416D577-F1
#
_entry.id   AF-A0A416D577-F1
#
_cell.length_a   1.000
_cell.length_b   1.000
_cell.length_c   1.000
_cell.angle_alpha   90.00
_cell.angle_beta   90.00
_cell.angle_gamma   90.00
#
_symmetry.space_group_name_H-M   'P 1'
#
loop_
_entity.id
_entity.type
_entity.pdbx_description
1 polymer ?
#
loop_
_entity_poly.entity_id
_entity_poly.type
_entity_poly.pdbx_seq_one_letter_code
_entity_poly.pdbx_strand_id
1 'polypeptide(L)'
;MREKDIERKLVNAVKMRGGMALKFVSPNMNGVPDRLLLLPMGKAAFAELKAPGKKMRALQIKRKRQLEALGFSVYCIDGIEQIGGVLDEIEQR
;
A
#
# COMPACT_ATOMS: atom_id res chain seq x y z
N MET A 1 11.32 9.92 -11.15
CA MET A 1 10.50 8.70 -11.00
C MET A 1 9.08 9.11 -10.70
N ARG A 2 8.07 8.50 -11.35
CA ARG A 2 6.66 8.84 -11.11
C ARG A 2 5.99 7.83 -10.19
N GLU A 3 4.87 8.20 -9.59
CA GLU A 3 4.02 7.34 -8.75
C GLU A 3 3.69 5.99 -9.44
N LYS A 4 3.34 6.02 -10.74
CA LYS A 4 3.07 4.81 -11.54
C LYS A 4 4.28 3.87 -11.65
N ASP A 5 5.50 4.39 -11.62
CA ASP A 5 6.71 3.57 -11.70
C ASP A 5 6.93 2.81 -10.38
N ILE A 6 6.69 3.48 -9.25
CA ILE A 6 6.70 2.89 -7.90
C ILE A 6 5.60 1.83 -7.78
N GLU A 7 4.39 2.15 -8.23
CA GLU A 7 3.25 1.22 -8.26
C GLU A 7 3.59 -0.09 -8.99
N ARG A 8 4.12 0.01 -10.21
CA ARG A 8 4.51 -1.16 -11.00
C ARG A 8 5.57 -2.00 -10.27
N LYS A 9 6.52 -1.35 -9.61
CA LYS A 9 7.57 -2.04 -8.84
C LYS A 9 7.00 -2.73 -7.61
N LEU A 10 6.06 -2.10 -6.89
CA LEU A 10 5.36 -2.72 -5.75
C LEU A 10 4.57 -3.96 -6.21
N VAL A 11 3.78 -3.84 -7.27
CA VAL A 11 2.99 -4.97 -7.80
C VAL A 11 3.88 -6.14 -8.18
N ASN A 12 5.02 -5.87 -8.85
CA ASN A 12 5.98 -6.92 -9.20
C ASN A 12 6.63 -7.53 -7.95
N ALA A 13 7.02 -6.73 -6.97
CA ALA A 13 7.63 -7.21 -5.73
C ALA A 13 6.67 -8.12 -4.93
N VAL A 14 5.41 -7.71 -4.78
CA VAL A 14 4.37 -8.51 -4.14
C VAL A 14 4.16 -9.83 -4.89
N LYS A 15 4.11 -9.79 -6.23
CA LYS A 15 3.98 -11.00 -7.06
C LYS A 15 5.18 -11.94 -6.89
N MET A 16 6.40 -11.42 -6.84
CA MET A 16 7.61 -12.23 -6.60
C MET A 16 7.61 -12.90 -5.21
N ARG A 17 6.90 -12.31 -4.24
CA ARG A 17 6.66 -12.91 -2.91
C ARG A 17 5.46 -13.86 -2.86
N GLY A 18 4.88 -14.22 -4.01
CA GLY A 18 3.73 -15.11 -4.10
C GLY A 18 2.40 -14.46 -3.70
N GLY A 19 2.36 -13.13 -3.57
CA GLY A 19 1.17 -12.37 -3.23
C GLY A 19 0.47 -11.73 -4.43
N MET A 20 -0.58 -10.95 -4.13
CA MET A 20 -1.35 -10.15 -5.07
C MET A 20 -1.44 -8.70 -4.58
N ALA A 21 -1.23 -7.74 -5.48
CA ALA A 21 -1.40 -6.31 -5.22
C ALA A 21 -2.59 -5.77 -6.03
N LEU A 22 -3.80 -5.90 -5.49
CA LEU A 22 -5.04 -5.54 -6.17
C LEU A 22 -5.25 -4.03 -6.14
N LYS A 23 -5.73 -3.44 -7.23
CA LYS A 23 -6.19 -2.04 -7.20
C LYS A 23 -7.42 -1.95 -6.31
N PHE A 24 -7.37 -1.10 -5.28
CA PHE A 24 -8.48 -0.93 -4.36
C PHE A 24 -9.33 0.27 -4.79
N VAL A 25 -10.59 -0.01 -5.08
CA VAL A 25 -11.58 0.98 -5.48
C VAL A 25 -12.83 0.73 -4.64
N SER A 26 -13.32 1.78 -3.97
CA SER A 26 -14.57 1.73 -3.21
C SER A 26 -15.52 2.79 -3.74
N PRO A 27 -16.59 2.42 -4.48
CA PRO A 27 -17.47 3.37 -5.16
C PRO A 27 -18.04 4.46 -4.25
N ASN A 28 -18.31 4.12 -2.97
CA ASN A 28 -18.94 5.03 -2.01
C ASN A 28 -17.95 5.57 -0.96
N MET A 29 -16.65 5.34 -1.12
CA MET A 29 -15.62 5.75 -0.15
C MET A 29 -14.42 6.37 -0.86
N ASN A 30 -14.43 7.69 -0.95
CA ASN A 30 -13.32 8.45 -1.52
C ASN A 30 -12.09 8.45 -0.60
N GLY A 31 -10.91 8.54 -1.23
CA GLY A 31 -9.61 8.65 -0.56
C GLY A 31 -9.12 7.34 0.07
N VAL A 32 -9.67 6.19 -0.36
CA VAL A 32 -9.10 4.88 0.00
C VAL A 32 -7.69 4.73 -0.56
N PRO A 33 -6.83 3.91 0.09
CA PRO A 33 -5.51 3.59 -0.44
C PRO A 33 -5.57 2.96 -1.83
N ASP A 34 -4.52 3.16 -2.63
CA ASP A 34 -4.49 2.72 -4.03
C ASP A 34 -4.51 1.20 -4.21
N ARG A 35 -3.87 0.46 -3.29
CA ARG A 35 -3.65 -0.98 -3.42
C ARG A 35 -4.00 -1.74 -2.15
N LEU A 36 -4.62 -2.90 -2.31
CA LEU A 36 -4.73 -3.95 -1.30
C LEU A 36 -3.67 -5.02 -1.58
N LEU A 37 -2.76 -5.20 -0.64
CA LEU A 37 -1.71 -6.20 -0.68
C LEU A 37 -2.20 -7.45 0.05
N LEU A 38 -2.22 -8.58 -0.65
CA LEU A 38 -2.56 -9.90 -0.13
C LEU A 38 -1.32 -10.77 -0.27
N LEU A 39 -0.75 -11.21 0.85
CA LEU A 39 0.48 -11.99 0.91
C LEU A 39 0.19 -13.38 1.51
N PRO A 40 1.09 -14.35 1.33
CA PRO A 40 0.94 -15.68 1.92
C PRO A 40 0.66 -15.65 3.43
N MET A 41 0.13 -16.76 3.95
CA MET A 41 -0.21 -16.91 5.37
C MET A 41 -1.28 -15.92 5.88
N GLY A 42 -2.18 -15.47 4.99
CA GLY A 42 -3.30 -14.60 5.35
C GLY A 42 -2.90 -13.18 5.73
N LYS A 43 -1.69 -12.74 5.36
CA LYS A 43 -1.21 -11.39 5.63
C LYS A 43 -1.83 -10.41 4.63
N ALA A 44 -2.34 -9.29 5.12
CA ALA A 44 -2.93 -8.27 4.29
C ALA A 44 -2.59 -6.86 4.80
N ALA A 45 -2.39 -5.93 3.87
CA ALA A 45 -2.15 -4.53 4.17
C ALA A 45 -2.63 -3.63 3.03
N PHE A 46 -2.85 -2.36 3.32
CA PHE A 46 -3.15 -1.36 2.31
C PHE A 46 -1.90 -0.54 1.98
N ALA A 47 -1.78 -0.12 0.73
CA ALA A 47 -0.71 0.77 0.28
C ALA A 47 -1.28 1.95 -0.49
N GLU A 48 -0.94 3.15 -0.03
CA GLU A 48 -1.13 4.42 -0.71
C GLU A 48 0.20 4.82 -1.35
N LEU A 49 0.16 5.17 -2.63
CA LEU A 49 1.33 5.45 -3.45
C LEU A 49 1.44 6.94 -3.72
N LYS A 50 2.66 7.47 -3.57
CA LYS A 50 2.95 8.87 -3.87
C LYS A 50 4.13 8.97 -4.83
N ALA A 51 4.16 10.05 -5.60
CA ALA A 51 5.42 10.46 -6.22
C ALA A 51 6.44 10.82 -5.12
N PRO A 52 7.76 10.65 -5.35
CA PRO A 52 8.78 10.91 -4.33
C PRO A 52 8.64 12.27 -3.64
N GLY A 53 8.65 12.28 -2.31
CA GLY A 53 8.52 13.47 -1.47
C GLY A 53 7.10 14.06 -1.39
N LYS A 54 6.09 13.45 -2.03
CA LYS A 54 4.70 13.88 -1.91
C LYS A 54 4.03 13.22 -0.70
N LYS A 55 3.14 13.97 -0.07
CA LYS A 55 2.39 13.53 1.12
C LYS A 55 0.95 13.14 0.75
N MET A 56 0.35 12.33 1.62
CA MET A 56 -1.09 12.04 1.58
C MET A 56 -1.93 13.31 1.76
N ARG A 57 -3.06 13.37 1.07
CA ARG A 57 -4.08 14.41 1.25
C ARG A 57 -4.85 14.19 2.56
N ALA A 58 -5.49 15.24 3.07
CA ALA A 58 -6.24 15.17 4.34
C ALA A 58 -7.27 14.03 4.39
N LEU A 59 -7.99 13.77 3.28
CA LEU A 59 -8.96 12.68 3.21
C LEU A 59 -8.28 11.31 3.28
N GLN A 60 -7.15 11.11 2.61
CA GLN A 60 -6.39 9.86 2.65
C GLN A 60 -5.84 9.60 4.06
N ILE A 61 -5.36 10.64 4.75
CA ILE A 61 -4.95 10.54 6.17
C ILE A 61 -6.13 10.10 7.05
N LYS A 62 -7.33 10.67 6.83
CA LYS A 62 -8.55 10.25 7.55
C LYS A 62 -8.85 8.77 7.30
N ARG A 63 -8.78 8.31 6.06
CA ARG A 63 -9.07 6.91 5.68
C ARG A 63 -8.02 5.95 6.22
N LYS A 64 -6.74 6.31 6.15
CA LYS A 64 -5.63 5.61 6.80
C LYS A 64 -5.93 5.37 8.27
N ARG A 65 -6.23 6.43 9.04
CA ARG A 65 -6.56 6.32 10.47
C ARG A 65 -7.75 5.40 10.74
N GLN A 66 -8.78 5.43 9.88
CA GLN A 66 -9.95 4.56 10.04
C GLN A 66 -9.61 3.08 9.82
N LEU A 67 -8.81 2.77 8.81
CA LEU A 67 -8.36 1.40 8.54
C LEU A 67 -7.41 0.89 9.63
N GLU A 68 -6.50 1.75 10.10
CA GLU A 68 -5.58 1.43 11.21
C GLU A 68 -6.34 1.21 12.53
N ALA A 69 -7.39 1.98 12.79
CA ALA A 69 -8.26 1.76 13.95
C ALA A 69 -9.02 0.43 13.90
N LEU A 70 -9.20 -0.17 12.72
CA LEU A 70 -9.76 -1.52 12.55
C LEU A 70 -8.69 -2.63 12.65
N GLY A 71 -7.42 -2.26 12.86
CA GLY A 71 -6.31 -3.21 12.97
C GLY A 71 -5.61 -3.54 11.65
N PHE A 72 -5.90 -2.83 10.55
CA PHE A 72 -5.21 -3.03 9.28
C PHE A 72 -3.99 -2.12 9.16
N SER A 73 -2.86 -2.66 8.68
CA SER A 73 -1.70 -1.86 8.33
C SER A 73 -1.95 -1.06 7.06
N VAL A 74 -1.57 0.23 7.06
CA VAL A 74 -1.68 1.12 5.90
C VAL A 74 -0.35 1.84 5.69
N TYR A 75 0.31 1.55 4.58
CA TYR A 75 1.60 2.12 4.24
C TYR A 75 1.45 3.26 3.23
N CYS A 76 2.27 4.30 3.39
CA CYS A 76 2.47 5.34 2.38
C CYS A 76 3.83 5.09 1.75
N ILE A 77 3.88 4.80 0.45
CA ILE A 77 5.10 4.46 -0.27
C ILE A 77 5.35 5.54 -1.33
N ASP A 78 6.44 6.27 -1.19
CA ASP A 78 6.88 7.32 -2.10
C ASP A 78 8.25 7.05 -2.74
N GLY A 79 8.88 5.92 -2.39
CA GLY A 79 10.15 5.46 -2.96
C GLY A 79 10.20 3.95 -3.19
N ILE A 80 11.05 3.50 -4.12
CA ILE A 80 11.22 2.06 -4.42
C ILE A 80 11.96 1.35 -3.28
N GLU A 81 12.89 2.05 -2.65
CA GLU A 81 13.70 1.58 -1.53
C GLU A 81 12.86 1.18 -0.31
N GLN A 82 11.66 1.76 -0.15
CA GLN A 82 10.73 1.43 0.93
C GLN A 82 10.01 0.09 0.69
N ILE A 83 9.87 -0.35 -0.56
CA ILE A 83 9.02 -1.50 -0.91
C ILE A 83 9.52 -2.77 -0.22
N GLY A 84 10.83 -2.99 -0.17
CA GLY A 84 11.41 -4.16 0.50
C GLY A 84 11.00 -4.23 1.97
N GLY A 85 11.34 -3.17 2.72
CA GLY A 85 11.08 -3.08 4.16
C GLY A 85 9.58 -3.14 4.51
N VAL A 86 8.72 -2.49 3.72
CA VAL A 86 7.26 -2.56 3.92
C VAL A 86 6.77 -4.00 3.78
N LEU A 87 7.20 -4.70 2.74
CA LEU A 87 6.77 -6.08 2.54
C LEU A 87 7.36 -7.02 3.60
N ASP A 88 8.59 -6.77 4.06
CA ASP A 88 9.22 -7.55 5.15
C ASP A 88 8.45 -7.37 6.46
N GLU A 89 8.02 -6.14 6.78
CA GLU A 89 7.20 -5.83 7.95
C GLU A 89 5.84 -6.54 7.92
N ILE A 90 5.16 -6.55 6.76
CA ILE A 90 3.86 -7.23 6.60
C ILE A 90 4.00 -8.75 6.79
N GLU A 91 5.07 -9.33 6.24
CA GLU A 91 5.36 -10.76 6.35
C GLU A 91 5.94 -11.15 7.71
N GLN A 92 6.34 -10.18 8.54
CA GLN A 92 6.98 -10.38 9.85
C GLN A 92 8.28 -11.19 9.75
N ARG A 93 9.16 -10.79 8.82
CA ARG A 93 10.45 -11.44 8.52
C ARG A 93 11.64 -10.49 8.60
#